data_AF-A0A6J0EA33-F1
#
_entry.id   AF-A0A6J0EA33-F1
#
_cell.length_a   1.000
_cell.length_b   1.000
_cell.length_c   1.000
_cell.angle_alpha   90.00
_cell.angle_beta   90.00
_cell.angle_gamma   90.00
#
_symmetry.space_group_name_H-M   'P 1'
#
loop_
_entity.id
_entity.type
_entity.pdbx_description
1 polymer ?
#
loop_
_entity_poly.entity_id
_entity_poly.type
_entity_poly.pdbx_seq_one_letter_code
_entity_poly.pdbx_strand_id
1 'polypeptide(L)' 'MSDGRPAPPMKGQLRRKAQREKLARRVVLLTQEMDAGLQAWKLKQQKLEEERKQENGLKPKGISLRSPLPHQ' A
#
# COMPACT_ATOMS: atom_id res chain seq x y z
N MET A 1 41.07 3.16 42.75
CA MET A 1 39.94 3.60 41.90
C MET A 1 40.10 2.87 40.58
N SER A 2 39.25 1.89 40.27
CA SER A 2 39.29 1.24 38.94
C SER A 2 38.65 2.21 37.94
N ASP A 3 39.33 2.52 36.85
CA ASP A 3 39.18 3.69 35.96
C ASP A 3 37.79 3.95 35.30
N GLY A 4 36.71 3.30 35.71
CA GLY A 4 35.34 3.57 35.24
C GLY A 4 35.09 3.29 33.75
N ARG A 5 36.08 2.74 33.04
CA ARG A 5 36.00 2.47 31.61
C ARG A 5 35.06 1.27 31.36
N PRO A 6 34.11 1.39 30.41
CA PRO A 6 33.23 0.28 30.10
C PRO A 6 34.02 -0.88 29.49
N ALA A 7 33.70 -2.09 29.92
CA ALA A 7 34.29 -3.29 29.37
C ALA A 7 33.92 -3.44 27.87
N PRO A 8 34.83 -3.99 27.04
CA PRO A 8 34.53 -4.23 25.64
C PRO A 8 33.36 -5.21 25.48
N PRO A 9 32.53 -5.04 24.45
CA PRO A 9 31.37 -5.89 24.23
C PRO A 9 31.78 -7.33 23.91
N MET A 10 31.05 -8.29 24.48
CA MET A 10 31.30 -9.70 24.23
C MET A 10 30.89 -10.11 22.81
N LYS A 11 31.65 -11.01 22.18
CA LYS A 11 31.35 -11.55 20.83
C LYS A 11 29.90 -12.04 20.69
N GLY A 12 29.37 -12.72 21.71
CA GLY A 12 27.98 -13.21 21.74
C GLY A 12 26.94 -12.08 21.77
N GLN A 13 27.24 -10.95 22.42
CA GLN A 13 26.36 -9.78 22.44
C GLN A 13 26.30 -9.14 21.05
N LEU A 14 27.46 -8.98 20.40
CA LEU A 14 27.54 -8.46 19.03
C LEU A 14 26.75 -9.33 18.04
N ARG A 15 26.91 -10.66 18.12
CA ARG A 15 26.15 -11.61 17.29
C ARG A 15 24.64 -11.47 17.48
N ARG A 16 24.16 -11.40 18.73
CA ARG A 16 22.72 -11.25 19.02
C ARG A 16 22.18 -9.91 18.52
N LYS A 17 22.94 -8.82 18.65
CA LYS A 17 22.53 -7.51 18.12
C LYS A 17 22.34 -7.58 16.60
N ALA A 18 23.32 -8.11 15.87
CA ALA A 18 23.24 -8.26 14.41
C ALA A 18 22.07 -9.17 13.97
N GLN A 19 21.85 -10.29 14.67
CA GLN A 19 20.73 -11.20 14.38
C GLN A 19 19.37 -10.54 14.61
N ARG A 20 19.21 -9.81 15.72
CA ARG A 20 17.98 -9.07 16.03
C ARG A 20 17.71 -7.97 15.01
N GLU A 21 18.75 -7.25 14.61
CA GLU A 21 18.64 -6.21 13.59
C GLU A 21 18.20 -6.80 12.25
N LYS A 22 18.82 -7.90 11.80
CA LYS A 22 18.43 -8.60 10.57
C LYS A 22 16.98 -9.07 10.62
N LEU A 23 16.55 -9.61 11.76
CA LEU A 23 15.16 -10.04 11.95
C LEU A 23 14.19 -8.85 11.88
N ALA A 24 14.46 -7.77 12.60
CA ALA A 24 13.63 -6.57 12.60
C ALA A 24 13.48 -5.98 11.19
N ARG A 25 14.59 -5.86 10.45
CA ARG A 25 14.58 -5.40 9.06
C ARG A 25 13.70 -6.30 8.18
N ARG A 26 13.79 -7.61 8.34
CA ARG A 26 13.00 -8.57 7.55
C ARG A 26 11.51 -8.50 7.89
N VAL A 27 11.16 -8.39 9.17
CA VAL A 27 9.75 -8.26 9.60
C VAL A 27 9.13 -7.01 8.99
N VAL A 28 9.80 -5.86 9.10
CA VAL A 28 9.31 -4.60 8.54
C VAL A 28 9.12 -4.69 7.02
N LEU A 29 10.10 -5.23 6.30
CA LEU A 29 10.00 -5.41 4.85
C LEU A 29 8.79 -6.24 4.45
N LEU A 30 8.62 -7.42 5.07
CA LEU A 30 7.50 -8.32 4.74
C LEU A 30 6.15 -7.72 5.07
N THR A 31 6.03 -7.00 6.19
CA THR A 31 4.78 -6.31 6.54
C THR A 31 4.44 -5.23 5.51
N GLN A 32 5.43 -4.43 5.08
CA GLN A 32 5.21 -3.42 4.05
C GLN A 32 4.78 -4.02 2.71
N GLU A 33 5.41 -5.11 2.28
CA GLU A 33 5.04 -5.82 1.06
C GLU A 33 3.60 -6.35 1.13
N MET A 34 3.21 -6.92 2.26
CA MET A 34 1.86 -7.43 2.48
C MET A 34 0.82 -6.30 2.46
N ASP A 35 1.08 -5.21 3.18
CA ASP A 35 0.18 -4.05 3.26
C ASP A 35 0.01 -3.39 1.88
N ALA A 36 1.11 -3.21 1.14
CA ALA A 36 1.06 -2.68 -0.22
C ALA A 36 0.25 -3.59 -1.15
N GLY A 37 0.44 -4.91 -1.06
CA GLY A 37 -0.33 -5.89 -1.82
C GLY A 37 -1.82 -5.83 -1.52
N LEU A 38 -2.20 -5.74 -0.25
CA LEU A 38 -3.60 -5.62 0.17
C LEU A 38 -4.24 -4.32 -0.32
N GLN A 39 -3.53 -3.20 -0.22
CA GLN A 39 -4.01 -1.90 -0.71
C GLN A 39 -4.22 -1.92 -2.23
N ALA A 40 -3.25 -2.45 -2.98
CA ALA A 40 -3.35 -2.56 -4.43
C ALA A 40 -4.54 -3.44 -4.86
N TRP A 41 -4.73 -4.58 -4.19
CA TRP A 41 -5.88 -5.45 -4.43
C TRP A 41 -7.21 -4.75 -4.14
N LYS A 42 -7.32 -4.07 -2.99
CA LYS A 42 -8.53 -3.34 -2.60
C LYS A 42 -8.87 -2.24 -3.60
N LEU A 43 -7.87 -1.48 -4.06
CA LEU A 43 -8.06 -0.44 -5.08
C LEU A 43 -8.53 -1.05 -6.40
N LYS A 44 -7.96 -2.18 -6.82
CA LYS A 44 -8.39 -2.88 -8.03
C LYS A 44 -9.85 -3.34 -7.94
N GLN A 45 -10.28 -3.83 -6.79
CA GLN A 45 -11.68 -4.21 -6.57
C GLN A 45 -12.62 -3.01 -6.65
N GLN A 46 -12.27 -1.88 -6.01
CA GLN A 46 -13.08 -0.66 -6.08
C GLN A 46 -13.22 -0.13 -7.50
N LYS A 47 -12.11 -0.09 -8.26
CA LYS A 47 -12.14 0.34 -9.67
C LYS A 47 -13.06 -0.54 -10.52
N LEU A 48 -12.98 -1.86 -10.34
CA LEU A 48 -13.84 -2.79 -11.06
C LEU A 48 -15.32 -2.54 -10.74
N GLU A 49 -15.66 -2.30 -9.47
CA GLU A 49 -17.03 -2.00 -9.07
C GLU A 49 -17.52 -0.66 -9.64
N GLU A 50 -16.67 0.36 -9.68
CA GLU A 50 -17.00 1.66 -10.27
C GLU A 50 -17.22 1.57 -11.78
N GLU A 51 -16.36 0.85 -12.50
CA GLU A 51 -16.52 0.57 -13.94
C GLU A 51 -17.84 -0.16 -14.21
N ARG A 52 -18.19 -1.17 -13.41
CA ARG A 52 -19.47 -1.88 -13.52
C ARG A 52 -20.67 -0.94 -13.31
N LYS A 53 -20.58 0.00 -12.37
CA LYS A 53 -21.64 0.99 -12.11
C LYS A 53 -21.78 1.99 -13.26
N GLN A 54 -20.66 2.42 -13.85
CA GLN A 54 -20.69 3.29 -15.04
C GLN A 54 -21.29 2.58 -16.25
N GLU A 55 -20.89 1.34 -16.51
CA GLU A 55 -21.40 0.53 -17.62
C GLU A 55 -22.91 0.26 -17.50
N ASN A 56 -23.37 -0.06 -16.29
CA ASN A 56 -24.78 -0.34 -16.00
C ASN A 56 -25.63 0.94 -15.81
N GLY A 57 -25.04 2.13 -15.97
CA GLY A 57 -25.74 3.39 -15.85
C GLY A 57 -26.76 3.60 -16.97
N LEU A 58 -27.93 4.16 -16.63
CA LEU A 58 -28.90 4.58 -17.64
C LEU A 58 -28.32 5.73 -18.47
N LYS A 59 -28.55 5.71 -19.79
CA LYS A 59 -28.13 6.79 -20.69
C LYS A 59 -28.72 8.12 -20.21
N PRO A 60 -27.94 9.22 -20.18
CA PRO A 60 -28.44 10.52 -19.78
C PRO A 60 -29.50 11.00 -20.78
N LYS A 61 -30.72 11.23 -20.30
CA LYS A 61 -31.84 11.70 -21.13
C LYS A 61 -32.12 13.16 -20.78
N GLY A 62 -31.78 14.08 -21.69
CA GLY A 62 -32.00 15.51 -21.49
C GLY A 62 -31.27 16.35 -22.53
N ILE A 63 -29.98 16.59 -22.33
CA ILE A 63 -29.18 17.50 -23.17
C ILE A 63 -28.96 16.92 -24.58
N SER A 64 -28.80 15.59 -24.69
CA SER A 64 -28.62 14.89 -25.97
C SER A 64 -29.89 14.84 -26.84
N LEU A 65 -31.07 15.16 -26.29
CA LEU A 65 -32.33 15.20 -27.03
C LEU A 65 -32.65 16.61 -27.56
N ARG A 66 -31.89 17.64 -27.16
CA ARG A 66 -32.04 19.03 -27.63
C ARG A 66 -31.08 19.36 -28.78
N SER A 67 -30.72 18.39 -29.62
CA SER A 67 -30.23 18.76 -30.95
C SER A 67 -31.35 19.54 -31.66
N PRO A 68 -31.09 20.74 -32.20
CA PRO A 68 -32.09 21.42 -33.00
C PRO A 68 -32.43 20.51 -34.17
N LEU A 69 -33.69 20.08 -34.27
CA LEU A 69 -34.19 19.46 -35.48
C LEU A 69 -33.82 20.38 -36.65
N PRO A 70 -33.09 19.91 -37.68
CA PRO A 70 -32.88 20.71 -38.87
C PRO A 70 -34.25 20.82 -39.56
N HIS A 71 -34.91 21.97 -39.36
CA HIS A 71 -35.98 22.41 -40.23
C HIS A 71 -35.35 22.98 -41.49
N GLN A 72 -35.18 22.16 -42.53
CA GLN A 72 -35.18 22.58 -43.94
C GLN A 72 -35.72 21.45 -44.80
#